data_AF-A0A835ZGT8-F1
#
_entry.id   AF-A0A835ZGT8-F1
#
_cell.length_a   1.000
_cell.length_b   1.000
_cell.length_c   1.000
_cell.angle_alpha   90.00
_cell.angle_beta   90.00
_cell.angle_gamma   90.00
#
_symmetry.space_group_name_H-M   'P 1'
#
loop_
_entity.id
_entity.type
_entity.pdbx_description
1 polymer ?
#
loop_
_entity_poly.entity_id
_entity_poly.type
_entity_poly.pdbx_seq_one_letter_code
_entity_poly.pdbx_strand_id
1 'polypeptide(L)'
;MLQIIHPRYHHRFAKILKRASEHIEAVFAVDLKKVDSTIHSYDLVSKLNLPSYGRVWDGRGLPKTGLLMTVLGVIFVKGDCATEEDIWKFLNMMRVHAGRKHIIYGEPRKLITRELVTME
;
A
#
# COMPACT_ATOMS: atom_id res chain seq x y z
N MET A 1 -5.06 -20.19 2.70
CA MET A 1 -5.19 -19.20 3.80
C MET A 1 -5.54 -19.82 5.15
N LEU A 2 -6.50 -20.74 5.26
CA LEU A 2 -6.88 -21.34 6.56
C LEU A 2 -5.74 -22.08 7.28
N GLN A 3 -4.79 -22.67 6.55
CA GLN A 3 -3.61 -23.33 7.13
C GLN A 3 -2.67 -22.37 7.89
N ILE A 4 -2.71 -21.07 7.58
CA ILE A 4 -1.88 -20.04 8.23
C ILE A 4 -2.52 -19.60 9.56
N ILE A 5 -3.85 -19.73 9.67
CA ILE A 5 -4.62 -19.28 10.82
C ILE A 5 -4.78 -20.45 11.78
N HIS A 6 -4.47 -20.20 13.06
CA HIS A 6 -4.60 -21.21 14.10
C HIS A 6 -6.03 -21.81 14.12
N PRO A 7 -6.20 -23.14 14.21
CA PRO A 7 -7.50 -23.82 14.08
C PRO A 7 -8.63 -23.25 14.92
N ARG A 8 -8.32 -22.80 16.15
CA ARG A 8 -9.27 -22.14 17.06
C ARG A 8 -9.98 -20.92 16.46
N TYR A 9 -9.38 -20.24 15.48
CA TYR A 9 -9.94 -19.04 14.84
C TYR A 9 -10.57 -19.32 13.47
N HIS A 10 -10.66 -20.58 13.02
CA HIS A 10 -11.27 -20.92 11.73
C HIS A 10 -12.72 -20.45 11.63
N HIS A 11 -13.49 -20.52 12.73
CA HIS A 11 -14.86 -20.00 12.79
C HIS A 11 -14.94 -18.47 12.57
N ARG A 12 -13.84 -17.73 12.75
CA ARG A 12 -13.75 -16.27 12.51
C ARG A 12 -13.03 -15.94 11.22
N PHE A 13 -12.70 -16.93 10.39
CA PHE A 13 -11.89 -16.73 9.19
C PHE A 13 -12.42 -15.60 8.31
N ALA A 14 -13.73 -15.60 8.01
CA ALA A 14 -14.34 -14.56 7.19
C ALA A 14 -14.16 -13.15 7.77
N LYS A 15 -14.28 -12.99 9.09
CA LYS A 15 -14.07 -11.70 9.77
C LYS A 15 -12.60 -11.27 9.76
N ILE A 16 -11.69 -12.22 9.93
CA ILE A 16 -10.24 -11.97 9.86
C ILE A 16 -9.86 -11.55 8.45
N LEU A 17 -10.33 -12.30 7.44
CA LEU A 17 -10.08 -12.01 6.04
C LEU A 17 -10.64 -10.64 5.64
N LYS A 18 -11.86 -10.31 6.07
CA LYS A 18 -12.47 -9.00 5.82
C LYS A 18 -11.60 -7.86 6.39
N ARG A 19 -11.22 -7.95 7.67
CA ARG A 19 -10.36 -6.92 8.29
C ARG A 19 -8.99 -6.83 7.61
N ALA A 20 -8.39 -7.96 7.26
CA ALA A 20 -7.12 -7.98 6.55
C ALA A 20 -7.25 -7.31 5.17
N SER A 21 -8.33 -7.58 4.45
CA SER A 21 -8.63 -6.94 3.16
C SER A 21 -8.78 -5.42 3.31
N GLU A 22 -9.55 -4.94 4.29
CA GLU A 22 -9.72 -3.52 4.58
C GLU A 22 -8.38 -2.83 4.89
N HIS A 23 -7.50 -3.50 5.65
CA HIS A 23 -6.16 -2.97 5.93
C HIS A 23 -5.24 -2.98 4.69
N ILE A 24 -5.29 -4.02 3.87
CA ILE A 24 -4.52 -4.08 2.63
C ILE A 24 -4.95 -2.96 1.68
N GLU A 25 -6.25 -2.74 1.56
CA GLU A 25 -6.82 -1.65 0.77
C GLU A 25 -6.38 -0.29 1.28
N ALA A 26 -6.50 -0.02 2.58
CA ALA A 26 -6.15 1.27 3.16
C ALA A 26 -4.65 1.59 3.08
N VAL A 27 -3.78 0.59 3.28
CA VAL A 27 -2.31 0.79 3.35
C VAL A 27 -1.66 0.71 1.98
N PHE A 28 -2.13 -0.18 1.11
CA PHE A 28 -1.49 -0.46 -0.18
C PHE A 28 -2.31 0.03 -1.36
N ALA A 29 -3.53 0.53 -1.18
CA ALA A 29 -4.45 0.88 -2.27
C ALA A 29 -4.68 -0.29 -3.25
N VAL A 30 -4.87 -1.49 -2.70
CA VAL A 30 -5.05 -2.75 -3.43
C VAL A 30 -6.28 -3.49 -2.92
N ASP A 31 -7.10 -3.99 -3.82
CA ASP A 31 -8.28 -4.79 -3.51
C ASP A 31 -7.97 -6.29 -3.54
N LEU A 32 -8.48 -7.02 -2.54
CA LEU A 32 -8.53 -8.48 -2.58
C LEU A 32 -9.75 -8.93 -3.38
N LYS A 33 -9.56 -9.33 -4.64
CA LYS A 33 -10.64 -9.81 -5.52
C LYS A 33 -10.64 -11.33 -5.59
N LYS A 34 -11.83 -11.92 -5.57
CA LYS A 34 -12.01 -13.36 -5.74
C LYS A 34 -11.95 -13.69 -7.23
N VAL A 35 -10.99 -14.53 -7.63
CA VAL A 35 -10.78 -14.92 -9.04
C VAL A 35 -11.51 -16.20 -9.37
N ASP A 36 -11.54 -17.16 -8.43
CA ASP A 36 -12.22 -18.44 -8.62
C ASP A 36 -13.01 -18.83 -7.38
N SER A 37 -14.31 -19.08 -7.57
CA SER A 37 -15.21 -19.52 -6.52
C SER A 37 -15.14 -20.99 -6.18
N THR A 38 -14.69 -21.83 -7.08
CA THR A 38 -14.60 -23.29 -6.89
C THR A 38 -13.45 -23.65 -5.97
N ILE A 39 -12.28 -23.04 -6.19
CA ILE A 39 -11.07 -23.28 -5.39
C ILE A 39 -10.83 -22.19 -4.33
N HIS A 40 -11.73 -21.21 -4.20
CA HIS A 40 -11.58 -20.05 -3.32
C HIS A 40 -10.24 -19.33 -3.52
N SER A 41 -9.89 -19.05 -4.78
CA SER A 41 -8.70 -18.29 -5.15
C SER A 41 -8.97 -16.79 -5.15
N TYR A 42 -7.99 -16.02 -4.67
CA TYR A 42 -8.06 -14.56 -4.56
C TYR A 42 -6.79 -13.95 -5.14
N ASP A 43 -6.94 -12.78 -5.74
CA ASP A 43 -5.86 -11.99 -6.31
C ASP A 43 -5.89 -10.56 -5.76
N LEU A 44 -4.73 -9.91 -5.79
CA LEU A 44 -4.51 -8.57 -5.27
C LEU A 44 -4.43 -7.58 -6.42
N VAL A 45 -5.51 -6.82 -6.63
CA VAL A 45 -5.66 -5.90 -7.76
C VAL A 45 -5.43 -4.47 -7.31
N SER A 46 -4.44 -3.79 -7.90
CA SER A 46 -4.18 -2.38 -7.62
C SER A 46 -5.38 -1.50 -7.99
N LYS A 47 -5.75 -0.55 -7.12
CA LYS A 47 -6.77 0.46 -7.44
C LYS A 47 -6.26 1.54 -8.40
N LEU A 48 -4.94 1.68 -8.48
CA LEU A 48 -4.28 2.56 -9.44
C LEU A 48 -3.72 1.73 -10.58
N ASN A 49 -3.94 2.18 -11.81
CA ASN A 49 -3.28 1.64 -13.00
C ASN A 49 -1.83 2.17 -13.07
N LEU A 50 -0.97 1.74 -12.14
CA LEU A 50 0.45 2.07 -12.16
C LEU A 50 1.25 1.00 -12.92
N PRO A 51 2.37 1.40 -13.55
CA PRO A 51 3.37 0.46 -14.05
C PRO A 51 3.81 -0.52 -12.94
N SER A 52 4.06 -1.79 -13.32
CA SER A 52 4.51 -2.87 -12.41
C SER A 52 3.65 -3.04 -11.14
N TYR A 53 2.32 -2.80 -11.23
CA TYR A 53 1.39 -2.91 -10.09
C TYR A 53 1.79 -2.03 -8.89
N GLY A 54 2.46 -0.91 -9.15
CA GLY A 54 2.94 -0.02 -8.08
C GLY A 54 4.15 -0.54 -7.32
N ARG A 55 4.84 -1.55 -7.84
CA ARG A 55 6.13 -2.02 -7.34
C ARG A 55 7.21 -1.25 -8.08
N VAL A 56 8.21 -0.76 -7.34
CA VAL A 56 9.36 -0.08 -7.94
C VAL A 56 10.36 -1.07 -8.57
N TRP A 57 10.24 -2.36 -8.25
CA TRP A 57 11.06 -3.42 -8.83
C TRP A 57 10.22 -4.67 -9.08
N ASP A 58 10.37 -5.28 -10.26
CA ASP A 58 9.69 -6.52 -10.62
C ASP A 58 10.04 -7.64 -9.62
N GLY A 59 9.03 -8.05 -8.85
CA GLY A 59 9.08 -9.24 -8.01
C GLY A 59 9.69 -9.09 -6.60
N ARG A 60 10.16 -7.91 -6.17
CA ARG A 60 10.64 -7.71 -4.78
C ARG A 60 10.13 -6.40 -4.17
N GLY A 61 9.08 -6.50 -3.36
CA GLY A 61 8.58 -5.40 -2.54
C GLY A 61 7.06 -5.42 -2.40
N LEU A 62 6.55 -4.77 -1.35
CA LEU A 62 5.13 -4.51 -1.22
C LEU A 62 4.72 -3.37 -2.17
N PRO A 63 3.46 -3.32 -2.63
CA PRO A 63 2.97 -2.23 -3.47
C PRO A 63 3.19 -0.88 -2.78
N LYS A 64 3.80 0.09 -3.47
CA LYS A 64 4.04 1.44 -2.94
C LYS A 64 2.92 2.43 -3.32
N THR A 65 1.89 1.93 -4.00
CA THR A 65 0.66 2.61 -4.43
C THR A 65 -0.04 3.38 -3.32
N GLY A 66 -0.16 2.79 -2.13
CA GLY A 66 -0.81 3.48 -1.00
C GLY A 66 -0.05 4.71 -0.52
N LEU A 67 1.28 4.67 -0.52
CA LEU A 67 2.10 5.85 -0.20
C LEU A 67 1.97 6.92 -1.29
N LEU A 68 1.99 6.53 -2.56
CA LEU A 68 1.78 7.46 -3.68
C LEU A 68 0.40 8.14 -3.59
N MET A 69 -0.68 7.37 -3.38
CA MET A 69 -2.02 7.92 -3.15
C MET A 69 -2.05 8.91 -1.98
N THR A 70 -1.32 8.61 -0.91
CA THR A 70 -1.23 9.49 0.25
C THR A 70 -0.57 10.82 -0.11
N VAL A 71 0.57 10.78 -0.82
CA VAL A 71 1.28 12.00 -1.24
C VAL A 71 0.42 12.82 -2.21
N LEU A 72 -0.21 12.19 -3.20
CA LEU A 72 -1.13 12.84 -4.14
C LEU A 72 -2.33 13.46 -3.41
N GLY A 73 -2.88 12.77 -2.41
CA GLY A 73 -3.97 13.30 -1.58
C GLY A 73 -3.57 14.55 -0.79
N VAL A 74 -2.35 14.60 -0.25
CA VAL A 74 -1.82 15.80 0.43
C VAL A 74 -1.67 16.97 -0.55
N ILE A 75 -1.14 16.72 -1.74
CA ILE A 75 -0.99 17.73 -2.80
C ILE A 75 -2.37 18.28 -3.19
N PHE A 76 -3.34 17.39 -3.42
CA PHE A 76 -4.70 17.76 -3.79
C PHE A 76 -5.38 18.63 -2.72
N VAL A 77 -5.30 18.24 -1.44
CA VAL A 77 -5.88 19.01 -0.32
C VAL A 77 -5.24 20.39 -0.17
N LYS A 78 -4.00 20.58 -0.64
CA LYS A 78 -3.27 21.85 -0.61
C LYS A 78 -3.50 22.75 -1.82
N GLY A 79 -4.35 22.35 -2.76
CA GLY A 79 -4.64 23.13 -3.97
C GLY A 79 -3.63 22.85 -5.08
N ASP A 80 -3.42 21.56 -5.37
CA ASP A 80 -2.57 21.03 -6.45
C ASP A 80 -1.07 21.31 -6.33
N CYS A 81 -0.64 21.95 -5.25
CA CYS A 81 0.76 22.16 -4.91
C CYS A 81 0.96 22.09 -3.40
N ALA A 82 1.95 21.31 -2.95
CA ALA A 82 2.32 21.23 -1.54
C ALA A 82 3.84 21.37 -1.40
N THR A 83 4.29 22.03 -0.33
CA THR A 83 5.72 22.10 -0.03
C THR A 83 6.22 20.77 0.52
N GLU A 84 7.53 20.52 0.44
CA GLU A 84 8.13 19.30 0.98
C GLU A 84 7.85 19.17 2.50
N GLU A 85 7.82 20.28 3.24
CA GLU A 85 7.50 20.31 4.67
C GLU A 85 6.08 19.83 4.95
N ASP A 86 5.10 20.25 4.14
CA ASP A 86 3.71 19.82 4.29
C ASP A 86 3.55 18.31 4.07
N ILE A 87 4.23 17.77 3.05
CA ILE A 87 4.25 16.34 2.76
C ILE A 87 4.89 15.57 3.92
N TRP A 88 6.06 15.99 4.40
CA TRP A 88 6.73 15.32 5.52
C TRP A 88 5.94 15.44 6.82
N LYS A 89 5.25 16.55 7.07
CA LYS A 89 4.39 16.71 8.25
C LYS A 89 3.30 15.64 8.28
N PHE A 90 2.66 15.37 7.15
CA PHE A 90 1.65 14.32 7.04
C PHE A 90 2.26 12.92 7.17
N LEU A 91 3.38 12.66 6.47
CA LEU A 91 4.05 11.36 6.53
C LEU A 91 4.60 11.03 7.93
N ASN A 92 5.10 12.02 8.66
CA ASN A 92 5.55 11.85 10.03
C ASN A 92 4.41 11.43 10.96
N MET A 93 3.18 11.94 10.75
CA MET A 93 1.99 11.50 11.48
C MET A 93 1.65 10.03 11.19
N MET A 94 1.94 9.57 9.97
CA MET A 94 1.83 8.17 9.53
C MET A 94 3.04 7.30 9.95
N ARG A 95 3.96 7.83 10.77
CA ARG A 95 5.22 7.17 11.20
C ARG A 95 6.19 6.84 10.05
N VAL A 96 6.08 7.56 8.94
CA VAL A 96 7.01 7.49 7.81
C VAL A 96 7.94 8.68 7.89
N HIS A 97 9.23 8.44 8.14
CA HIS A 97 10.20 9.49 8.41
C HIS A 97 11.33 9.51 7.35
N ALA A 98 11.74 10.70 6.93
CA ALA A 98 12.91 10.88 6.09
C ALA A 98 14.18 10.33 6.76
N GLY A 99 15.04 9.64 6.00
CA GLY A 99 16.33 9.14 6.50
C GLY A 99 16.23 7.91 7.41
N ARG A 100 15.03 7.38 7.68
CA ARG A 100 14.81 6.12 8.41
C ARG A 100 14.26 5.05 7.48
N LYS A 101 14.92 3.90 7.44
CA LYS A 101 14.46 2.76 6.63
C LYS A 101 13.14 2.20 7.21
N HIS A 102 12.07 2.35 6.46
CA HIS A 102 10.76 1.77 6.73
C HIS A 102 10.70 0.33 6.19
N ILE A 103 10.08 -0.59 6.95
CA ILE A 103 10.00 -2.02 6.59
C ILE A 103 9.26 -2.21 5.25
N ILE A 104 8.24 -1.38 5.01
CA ILE A 104 7.41 -1.46 3.81
C ILE A 104 7.98 -0.62 2.65
N TYR A 105 8.47 0.58 2.97
CA TYR A 105 8.77 1.60 1.95
C TYR A 105 10.27 1.73 1.62
N GLY A 106 11.14 1.05 2.37
CA GLY A 106 12.57 1.24 2.26
C GLY A 106 12.96 2.62 2.80
N GLU A 107 13.85 3.34 2.13
CA GLU A 107 14.20 4.71 2.51
C GLU A 107 13.16 5.68 1.90
N PRO A 108 12.29 6.33 2.71
CA PRO A 108 11.15 7.09 2.19
C PRO A 108 11.55 8.31 1.36
N ARG A 109 12.68 8.97 1.66
CA ARG A 109 13.08 10.18 0.94
C ARG A 109 13.46 9.85 -0.50
N LYS A 110 14.28 8.82 -0.70
CA LYS A 110 14.68 8.29 -2.01
C LYS A 110 13.46 7.81 -2.80
N LEU A 111 12.53 7.13 -2.15
CA LEU A 111 11.28 6.69 -2.76
C LEU A 111 10.50 7.88 -3.32
N ILE A 112 10.23 8.91 -2.51
CA ILE A 112 9.37 10.03 -2.90
C ILE A 112 10.06 10.93 -3.93
N THR A 113 11.32 11.29 -3.69
CA THR A 113 12.04 12.30 -4.50
C THR A 113 12.67 11.76 -5.78
N ARG A 114 12.87 10.43 -5.87
CA ARG A 114 13.46 9.81 -7.06
C ARG A 114 12.49 8.82 -7.68
N GLU A 115 12.17 7.75 -6.96
CA GLU A 115 11.45 6.61 -7.54
C GLU A 115 10.05 7.01 -8.03
N LEU A 116 9.30 7.80 -7.26
CA LEU A 116 7.96 8.27 -7.67
C LEU A 116 8.00 9.36 -8.75
N VAL A 117 9.10 10.11 -8.86
CA VAL A 117 9.27 11.17 -9.86
C VAL A 117 9.69 10.59 -11.21
N THR A 118 10.49 9.52 -11.20
CA THR A 118 10.99 8.84 -12.40
C THR A 118 10.12 7.64 -12.81
N MET A 119 8.93 7.48 -12.23
CA MET A 119 7.96 6.48 -12.67
C MET A 119 7.39 6.92 -14.03
N GLU A 120 7.98 6.40 -15.12
CA GLU A 120 7.43 6.45 -16.48
C GLU A 120 6.51 5.25 -16.76
#